data_AF-A0A955BUK1-F1
#
_entry.id   AF-A0A955BUK1-F1
#
_cell.length_a   1.000
_cell.length_b   1.000
_cell.length_c   1.000
_cell.angle_alpha   90.00
_cell.angle_beta   90.00
_cell.angle_gamma   90.00
#
_symmetry.space_group_name_H-M   'P 1'
#
loop_
_entity.id
_entity.type
_entity.pdbx_description
1 polymer ?
#
loop_
_entity_poly.entity_id
_entity_poly.type
_entity_poly.pdbx_seq_one_letter_code
_entity_poly.pdbx_strand_id
1 'polypeptide(L)'
;MTPIVSICVSVKNRSRLFVDGRTLTLLPHCVRSIAEAAEELAEPVELVVADFRSDDWPLAEWLAPAARSLQVQLLAVDEPFSRGRGLNVASRSARSDRFLLLDADMLLGAVVLRRGLECIAEGQVWFPVCRCLDAAGRVTGWQDWGYGNVGLMRQDLERAGPVPEYDSWGGEDYVLRDRLAQRCRIIRERAGGLFHQWHPESARHVHYGKPEFADYRAHQAREEASSRGGVVASFDCVHPSWRGVLHCYADGTMARPGVDEGRYEFDEGRRIVLAWERWPPEELRWDAARNVYRHPQKPFVMKLQSAARREIANA
;
A
#
# COMPACT_ATOMS: atom_id res chain seq x y z
N MET A 1 20.44 -22.30 -15.72
CA MET A 1 20.65 -22.40 -14.26
C MET A 1 19.51 -21.69 -13.55
N THR A 2 18.99 -22.26 -12.47
CA THR A 2 17.96 -21.61 -11.63
C THR A 2 18.59 -20.40 -10.93
N PRO A 3 17.96 -19.20 -10.96
CA PRO A 3 18.49 -18.03 -10.29
C PRO A 3 18.42 -18.19 -8.75
N ILE A 4 19.44 -17.71 -8.05
CA ILE A 4 19.51 -17.79 -6.58
C ILE A 4 18.51 -16.85 -5.89
N VAL A 5 18.08 -15.80 -6.61
CA VAL A 5 17.05 -14.83 -6.23
C VAL A 5 16.41 -14.26 -7.49
N SER A 6 15.11 -13.98 -7.41
CA SER A 6 14.37 -13.22 -8.43
C SER A 6 14.04 -11.83 -7.89
N ILE A 7 14.54 -10.80 -8.56
CA ILE A 7 14.25 -9.41 -8.26
C ILE A 7 13.03 -8.99 -9.07
N CYS A 8 11.95 -8.59 -8.40
CA CYS A 8 10.68 -8.27 -9.03
C CYS A 8 10.44 -6.76 -8.99
N VAL A 9 10.16 -6.17 -10.15
CA VAL A 9 9.94 -4.73 -10.33
C VAL A 9 8.64 -4.51 -11.11
N SER A 10 7.82 -3.57 -10.63
CA SER A 10 6.65 -3.05 -11.35
C SER A 10 6.97 -1.68 -11.93
N VAL A 11 6.61 -1.42 -13.18
CA VAL A 11 6.96 -0.15 -13.84
C VAL A 11 5.85 0.42 -14.72
N LYS A 12 5.71 1.75 -14.66
CA LYS A 12 5.11 2.60 -15.69
C LYS A 12 5.96 3.85 -15.84
N ASN A 13 6.45 4.10 -17.05
CA ASN A 13 7.17 5.30 -17.47
C ASN A 13 8.28 5.74 -16.50
N ARG A 14 9.19 4.80 -16.20
CA ARG A 14 10.34 5.03 -15.31
C ARG A 14 11.71 4.88 -15.98
N SER A 15 11.71 4.64 -17.29
CA SER A 15 12.90 4.52 -18.12
C SER A 15 13.53 5.88 -18.42
N ARG A 16 12.69 6.90 -18.64
CA ARG A 16 13.08 8.24 -19.04
C ARG A 16 12.08 9.28 -18.52
N LEU A 17 12.52 10.09 -17.56
CA LEU A 17 11.71 11.18 -17.00
C LEU A 17 12.35 12.53 -17.34
N PHE A 18 11.57 13.45 -17.93
CA PHE A 18 12.03 14.80 -18.22
C PHE A 18 11.66 15.76 -17.08
N VAL A 19 12.66 16.37 -16.45
CA VAL A 19 12.50 17.27 -15.29
C VAL A 19 13.44 18.45 -15.45
N ASP A 20 12.89 19.67 -15.46
CA ASP A 20 13.66 20.93 -15.51
C ASP A 20 14.76 20.98 -16.59
N GLY A 21 14.44 20.52 -17.81
CA GLY A 21 15.39 20.49 -18.92
C GLY A 21 16.37 19.32 -18.91
N ARG A 22 16.26 18.40 -17.94
CA ARG A 22 17.16 17.25 -17.76
C ARG A 22 16.39 15.95 -17.93
N THR A 23 17.10 14.93 -18.39
CA THR A 23 16.56 13.57 -18.51
C THR A 23 17.11 12.70 -17.39
N LEU A 24 16.22 12.16 -16.56
CA LEU A 24 16.52 11.14 -15.56
C LEU A 24 16.27 9.75 -16.16
N THR A 25 17.19 8.81 -15.95
CA THR A 25 17.11 7.43 -16.46
C THR A 25 17.05 6.41 -15.31
N LEU A 26 15.98 6.51 -14.53
CA LEU A 26 15.87 5.87 -13.22
C LEU A 26 15.94 4.33 -13.30
N LEU A 27 15.05 3.70 -14.06
CA LEU A 27 15.05 2.24 -14.23
C LEU A 27 16.33 1.73 -14.92
N PRO A 28 16.86 2.37 -15.99
CA PRO A 28 18.15 1.99 -16.55
C PRO A 28 19.30 1.98 -15.54
N HIS A 29 19.37 2.95 -14.62
CA HIS A 29 20.37 2.92 -13.54
C HIS A 29 20.10 1.81 -12.54
N CYS A 30 18.83 1.56 -12.19
CA CYS A 30 18.44 0.44 -11.32
C CYS A 30 18.92 -0.89 -11.89
N VAL A 31 18.58 -1.18 -13.15
CA VAL A 31 18.98 -2.41 -13.85
C VAL A 31 20.50 -2.55 -13.92
N ARG A 32 21.23 -1.48 -14.23
CA ARG A 32 22.71 -1.51 -14.25
C ARG A 32 23.29 -1.84 -12.88
N SER A 33 22.77 -1.23 -11.81
CA SER A 33 23.24 -1.51 -10.45
C SER A 33 22.98 -2.95 -10.02
N ILE A 34 21.81 -3.51 -10.40
CA ILE A 34 21.49 -4.92 -10.16
C ILE A 34 22.46 -5.84 -10.92
N ALA A 35 22.73 -5.53 -12.19
CA ALA A 35 23.65 -6.32 -13.02
C ALA A 35 25.07 -6.31 -12.44
N GLU A 36 25.57 -5.15 -12.04
CA GLU A 36 26.88 -5.00 -11.40
C GLU A 36 26.95 -5.75 -10.07
N ALA A 37 25.90 -5.68 -9.25
CA ALA A 37 25.80 -6.42 -8.00
C ALA A 37 25.76 -7.95 -8.22
N ALA A 38 25.09 -8.42 -9.27
CA ALA A 38 25.04 -9.84 -9.62
C ALA A 38 26.39 -10.35 -10.15
N GLU A 39 27.09 -9.56 -10.96
CA GLU A 39 28.43 -9.85 -11.47
C GLU A 39 29.44 -9.97 -10.31
N GLU A 40 29.40 -9.06 -9.35
CA GLU A 40 30.25 -9.10 -8.16
C GLU A 40 29.92 -10.30 -7.25
N LEU A 41 28.63 -10.67 -7.15
CA LEU A 41 28.22 -11.86 -6.39
C LEU A 41 28.65 -13.17 -7.07
N ALA A 42 28.91 -13.13 -8.38
CA ALA A 42 29.24 -14.28 -9.23
C ALA A 42 28.18 -15.40 -9.18
N GLU A 43 26.91 -15.02 -9.01
CA GLU A 43 25.77 -15.94 -8.89
C GLU A 43 24.66 -15.57 -9.87
N PRO A 44 23.87 -16.53 -10.38
CA PRO A 44 22.79 -16.24 -11.32
C PRO A 44 21.65 -15.48 -10.62
N VAL A 45 21.45 -14.22 -11.00
CA VAL A 45 20.32 -13.39 -10.55
C VAL A 45 19.32 -13.23 -11.68
N GLU A 46 18.03 -13.29 -11.34
CA GLU A 46 16.95 -12.98 -12.26
C GLU A 46 16.35 -11.60 -11.97
N LEU A 47 16.03 -10.87 -13.04
CA LEU A 47 15.22 -9.66 -13.00
C LEU A 47 13.89 -9.93 -13.72
N VAL A 48 12.78 -9.76 -13.02
CA VAL A 48 11.43 -9.86 -13.59
C VAL A 48 10.78 -8.49 -13.56
N VAL A 49 10.49 -7.94 -14.74
CA VAL A 49 9.89 -6.62 -14.90
C VAL A 49 8.44 -6.77 -15.39
N ALA A 50 7.49 -6.31 -14.60
CA ALA A 50 6.09 -6.15 -15.00
C ALA A 50 5.87 -4.72 -15.49
N ASP A 51 5.71 -4.54 -16.80
CA ASP A 51 5.56 -3.26 -17.48
C ASP A 51 4.11 -2.99 -17.87
N PHE A 52 3.56 -1.87 -17.38
CA PHE A 52 2.20 -1.40 -17.68
C PHE A 52 2.19 -0.58 -18.97
N ARG A 53 2.79 -1.13 -20.02
CA ARG A 53 2.94 -0.51 -21.35
C ARG A 53 3.64 0.85 -21.28
N SER A 54 4.86 0.89 -20.75
CA SER A 54 5.62 2.14 -20.70
C SER A 54 5.92 2.66 -22.11
N ASP A 55 5.79 3.98 -22.30
CA ASP A 55 5.97 4.67 -23.60
C ASP A 55 7.02 5.79 -23.54
N ASP A 56 7.68 5.96 -22.39
CA ASP A 56 8.71 6.97 -22.15
C ASP A 56 10.07 6.64 -22.80
N TRP A 57 10.41 5.36 -22.86
CA TRP A 57 11.49 4.79 -23.65
C TRP A 57 11.30 3.26 -23.71
N PRO A 58 10.96 2.68 -24.88
CA PRO A 58 10.61 1.27 -24.98
C PRO A 58 11.63 0.32 -24.34
N LEU A 59 11.20 -0.49 -23.38
CA LEU A 59 12.10 -1.38 -22.62
C LEU A 59 12.86 -2.36 -23.52
N ALA A 60 12.23 -2.81 -24.61
CA ALA A 60 12.84 -3.72 -25.59
C ALA A 60 14.11 -3.15 -26.24
N GLU A 61 14.30 -1.82 -26.27
CA GLU A 61 15.45 -1.17 -26.89
C GLU A 61 16.70 -1.17 -25.99
N TRP A 62 16.53 -1.14 -24.66
CA TRP A 62 17.63 -0.85 -23.74
C TRP A 62 17.80 -1.87 -22.61
N LEU A 63 16.75 -2.63 -22.27
CA LEU A 63 16.76 -3.51 -21.10
C LEU A 63 17.80 -4.63 -21.21
N ALA A 64 17.83 -5.36 -22.33
CA ALA A 64 18.77 -6.46 -22.52
C ALA A 64 20.24 -6.01 -22.49
N PRO A 65 20.66 -4.93 -23.19
CA PRO A 65 22.02 -4.39 -23.05
C PRO A 65 22.36 -3.93 -21.62
N ALA A 66 21.40 -3.29 -20.91
CA ALA A 66 21.64 -2.81 -19.55
C ALA A 66 21.73 -3.93 -18.51
N ALA A 67 21.03 -5.03 -18.74
CA ALA A 67 20.92 -6.15 -17.81
C ALA A 67 22.16 -7.07 -17.79
N ARG A 68 23.04 -6.98 -18.80
CA ARG A 68 24.29 -7.76 -18.89
C ARG A 68 24.09 -9.26 -18.59
N SER A 69 24.61 -9.75 -17.45
CA SER A 69 24.57 -11.16 -17.03
C SER A 69 23.25 -11.59 -16.39
N LEU A 70 22.34 -10.67 -16.09
CA LEU A 70 21.05 -10.98 -15.48
C LEU A 70 20.19 -11.83 -16.42
N GLN A 71 19.45 -12.76 -15.84
CA GLN A 71 18.40 -13.45 -16.55
C GLN A 71 17.14 -12.58 -16.50
N VAL A 72 16.68 -12.08 -17.64
CA VAL A 72 15.59 -11.09 -17.70
C VAL A 72 14.28 -11.72 -18.16
N GLN A 73 13.20 -11.41 -17.47
CA GLN A 73 11.83 -11.59 -17.95
C GLN A 73 11.13 -10.23 -18.03
N LEU A 74 10.57 -9.92 -19.20
CA LEU A 74 9.74 -8.73 -19.42
C LEU A 74 8.30 -9.16 -19.65
N LEU A 75 7.40 -8.74 -18.76
CA LEU A 75 5.99 -9.08 -18.76
C LEU A 75 5.18 -7.83 -19.07
N ALA A 76 4.31 -7.87 -20.08
CA ALA A 76 3.37 -6.80 -20.35
C ALA A 76 2.11 -6.94 -19.49
N VAL A 77 1.63 -5.84 -18.91
CA VAL A 77 0.38 -5.79 -18.14
C VAL A 77 -0.57 -4.78 -18.80
N ASP A 78 -1.67 -5.30 -19.36
CA ASP A 78 -2.70 -4.54 -20.07
C ASP A 78 -3.81 -4.05 -19.13
N GLU A 79 -3.43 -3.37 -18.06
CA GLU A 79 -4.31 -2.87 -16.99
C GLU A 79 -3.89 -1.44 -16.58
N PRO A 80 -4.72 -0.66 -15.86
CA PRO A 80 -4.27 0.56 -15.20
C PRO A 80 -3.09 0.28 -14.25
N PHE A 81 -2.21 1.27 -14.07
CA PHE A 81 -1.02 1.07 -13.25
C PHE A 81 -1.38 0.81 -11.78
N SER A 82 -0.91 -0.31 -11.26
CA SER A 82 -0.89 -0.63 -9.85
C SER A 82 0.43 -1.32 -9.52
N ARG A 83 1.20 -0.72 -8.61
CA ARG A 83 2.49 -1.29 -8.18
C ARG A 83 2.33 -2.68 -7.58
N GLY A 84 1.35 -2.86 -6.70
CA GLY A 84 1.06 -4.17 -6.10
C GLY A 84 0.71 -5.22 -7.16
N ARG A 85 -0.13 -4.85 -8.14
CA ARG A 85 -0.48 -5.73 -9.27
C ARG A 85 0.76 -6.19 -10.03
N GLY A 86 1.64 -5.26 -10.39
CA GLY A 86 2.87 -5.57 -11.11
C GLY A 86 3.81 -6.46 -10.31
N LEU A 87 3.98 -6.20 -9.02
CA LEU A 87 4.78 -7.07 -8.14
C LEU A 87 4.19 -8.48 -8.03
N ASN A 88 2.86 -8.62 -7.96
CA ASN A 88 2.19 -9.93 -7.94
C ASN A 88 2.34 -10.67 -9.28
N VAL A 89 2.28 -9.97 -10.41
CA VAL A 89 2.52 -10.56 -11.75
C VAL A 89 3.97 -11.02 -11.86
N ALA A 90 4.94 -10.18 -11.49
CA ALA A 90 6.36 -10.52 -11.53
C ALA A 90 6.70 -11.70 -10.62
N SER A 91 6.21 -11.70 -9.37
CA SER A 91 6.50 -12.77 -8.39
C SER A 91 5.92 -14.13 -8.81
N ARG A 92 4.79 -14.15 -9.53
CA ARG A 92 4.19 -15.39 -10.06
C ARG A 92 5.01 -15.99 -11.21
N SER A 93 5.67 -15.16 -12.02
CA SER A 93 6.53 -15.61 -13.13
C SER A 93 7.99 -15.84 -12.74
N ALA A 94 8.40 -15.37 -11.56
CA ALA A 94 9.74 -15.55 -11.02
C ALA A 94 10.11 -17.03 -10.89
N ARG A 95 11.36 -17.37 -11.21
CA ARG A 95 11.89 -18.74 -11.20
C ARG A 95 12.57 -19.14 -9.90
N SER A 96 12.96 -18.18 -9.05
CA SER A 96 13.46 -18.46 -7.70
C SER A 96 12.34 -18.48 -6.69
N ASP A 97 12.52 -19.16 -5.56
CA ASP A 97 11.65 -19.04 -4.39
C ASP A 97 12.12 -17.95 -3.42
N ARG A 98 13.26 -17.32 -3.70
CA ARG A 98 13.76 -16.16 -2.97
C ARG A 98 13.43 -14.91 -3.77
N PHE A 99 12.72 -13.98 -3.16
CA PHE A 99 12.32 -12.74 -3.79
C PHE A 99 13.03 -11.55 -3.18
N LEU A 100 13.31 -10.57 -4.03
CA LEU A 100 13.54 -9.19 -3.64
C LEU A 100 12.57 -8.31 -4.44
N LEU A 101 11.55 -7.77 -3.78
CA LEU A 101 10.62 -6.82 -4.38
C LEU A 101 11.22 -5.43 -4.23
N LEU A 102 11.41 -4.71 -5.34
CA LEU A 102 12.05 -3.39 -5.36
C LEU A 102 11.23 -2.35 -6.13
N ASP A 103 11.45 -1.09 -5.77
CA ASP A 103 11.04 0.04 -6.60
C ASP A 103 11.91 0.15 -7.86
N ALA A 104 11.34 0.73 -8.92
CA ALA A 104 11.99 0.85 -10.23
C ALA A 104 13.15 1.88 -10.26
N ASP A 105 13.32 2.66 -9.19
CA ASP A 105 14.31 3.75 -9.05
C ASP A 105 15.30 3.50 -7.90
N MET A 106 15.47 2.24 -7.50
CA MET A 106 16.49 1.83 -6.54
C MET A 106 17.88 1.70 -7.19
N LEU A 107 18.94 1.88 -6.40
CA LEU A 107 20.30 1.47 -6.71
C LEU A 107 20.77 0.54 -5.60
N LEU A 108 21.39 -0.58 -5.94
CA LEU A 108 21.95 -1.50 -4.96
C LEU A 108 23.32 -2.04 -5.37
N GLY A 109 24.17 -2.26 -4.38
CA GLY A 109 25.42 -3.00 -4.52
C GLY A 109 25.30 -4.46 -4.06
N ALA A 110 26.33 -5.27 -4.31
CA ALA A 110 26.34 -6.69 -3.96
C ALA A 110 26.16 -6.96 -2.45
N VAL A 111 26.61 -6.04 -1.59
CA VAL A 111 26.39 -6.12 -0.13
C VAL A 111 24.91 -6.18 0.24
N VAL A 112 24.05 -5.46 -0.49
CA VAL A 112 22.59 -5.44 -0.28
C VAL A 112 21.99 -6.78 -0.71
N LEU A 113 22.38 -7.30 -1.89
CA LEU A 113 21.92 -8.61 -2.36
C LEU A 113 22.32 -9.72 -1.39
N ARG A 114 23.60 -9.74 -0.98
CA ARG A 114 24.13 -10.72 -0.03
C ARG A 114 23.35 -10.68 1.28
N ARG A 115 23.12 -9.48 1.84
CA ARG A 115 22.38 -9.35 3.09
C ARG A 115 20.93 -9.79 2.99
N GLY A 116 20.26 -9.48 1.87
CA GLY A 116 18.91 -9.97 1.62
C GLY A 116 18.84 -11.48 1.54
N LEU A 117 19.78 -12.10 0.80
CA LEU A 117 19.90 -13.55 0.69
C LEU A 117 20.16 -14.24 2.04
N GLU A 118 21.03 -13.67 2.87
CA GLU A 118 21.29 -14.16 4.24
C GLU A 118 20.00 -14.18 5.07
N CYS A 119 19.28 -13.06 5.12
CA CYS A 119 18.03 -12.97 5.90
C CYS A 119 17.01 -13.99 5.39
N ILE A 120 16.84 -14.10 4.07
CA ILE A 120 15.91 -15.07 3.46
C ILE A 120 16.32 -16.51 3.79
N ALA A 121 17.62 -16.83 3.74
CA ALA A 121 18.13 -18.15 4.09
C ALA A 121 17.91 -18.52 5.57
N GLU A 122 17.89 -17.52 6.46
CA GLU A 122 17.55 -17.67 7.88
C GLU A 122 16.03 -17.74 8.14
N GLY A 123 15.20 -17.76 7.09
CA GLY A 123 13.74 -17.79 7.21
C GLY A 123 13.15 -16.47 7.70
N GLN A 124 13.84 -15.36 7.46
CA GLN A 124 13.43 -14.02 7.86
C GLN A 124 12.91 -13.22 6.67
N VAL A 125 12.05 -12.25 6.97
CA VAL A 125 11.57 -11.26 6.01
C VAL A 125 12.34 -9.96 6.24
N TRP A 126 13.03 -9.49 5.22
CA TRP A 126 13.95 -8.36 5.30
C TRP A 126 13.37 -7.11 4.64
N PHE A 127 13.14 -6.06 5.40
CA PHE A 127 12.73 -4.74 4.91
C PHE A 127 13.91 -3.77 5.04
N PRO A 128 14.78 -3.63 4.02
CA PRO A 128 15.92 -2.72 4.09
C PRO A 128 15.51 -1.25 4.11
N VAL A 129 16.21 -0.41 4.89
CA VAL A 129 16.08 1.05 4.82
C VAL A 129 17.06 1.55 3.79
N CYS A 130 16.58 2.27 2.78
CA CYS A 130 17.43 2.92 1.78
C CYS A 130 17.81 4.35 2.18
N ARG A 131 18.90 4.87 1.60
CA ARG A 131 19.20 6.30 1.62
C ARG A 131 18.64 6.98 0.38
N CYS A 132 18.15 8.21 0.51
CA CYS A 132 17.77 9.01 -0.64
C CYS A 132 18.95 9.75 -1.26
N LEU A 133 18.96 9.86 -2.57
CA LEU A 133 19.77 10.83 -3.30
C LEU A 133 18.96 12.12 -3.52
N ASP A 134 19.64 13.26 -3.64
CA ASP A 134 19.05 14.50 -4.15
C ASP A 134 19.22 14.63 -5.66
N ALA A 135 18.70 15.72 -6.24
CA ALA A 135 18.77 16.00 -7.68
C ALA A 135 20.21 16.12 -8.22
N ALA A 136 21.21 16.33 -7.36
CA ALA A 136 22.63 16.39 -7.70
C ALA A 136 23.33 15.03 -7.46
N GLY A 137 22.59 13.98 -7.08
CA GLY A 137 23.14 12.67 -6.75
C GLY A 137 23.82 12.59 -5.39
N ARG A 138 23.67 13.61 -4.53
CA ARG A 138 24.26 13.61 -3.19
C ARG A 138 23.38 12.84 -2.23
N VAL A 139 24.02 12.10 -1.32
CA VAL A 139 23.33 11.35 -0.29
C VAL A 139 22.66 12.30 0.70
N THR A 140 21.39 12.04 1.00
CA THR A 140 20.59 12.80 1.96
C THR A 140 20.22 11.93 3.17
N GLY A 141 18.94 11.84 3.52
CA GLY A 141 18.42 11.10 4.66
C GLY A 141 18.15 9.63 4.38
N TRP A 142 17.85 8.90 5.45
CA TRP A 142 17.32 7.54 5.42
C TRP A 142 15.79 7.56 5.27
N GLN A 143 15.24 6.63 4.49
CA GLN A 143 13.79 6.43 4.36
C GLN A 143 13.27 5.48 5.44
N ASP A 144 13.40 5.87 6.70
CA ASP A 144 13.08 5.02 7.86
C ASP A 144 11.58 4.60 7.88
N TRP A 145 10.70 5.39 7.25
CA TRP A 145 9.24 5.21 7.30
C TRP A 145 8.62 4.36 6.18
N GLY A 146 9.36 4.04 5.11
CA GLY A 146 8.85 3.29 3.96
C GLY A 146 9.18 1.79 4.02
N TYR A 147 8.29 0.96 3.46
CA TYR A 147 8.42 -0.50 3.38
C TYR A 147 8.40 -1.02 1.93
N GLY A 148 8.55 -0.13 0.94
CA GLY A 148 8.45 -0.47 -0.48
C GLY A 148 9.41 -1.57 -0.95
N ASN A 149 10.52 -1.80 -0.25
CA ASN A 149 11.52 -2.80 -0.62
C ASN A 149 11.52 -3.94 0.39
N VAL A 150 11.45 -5.19 -0.09
CA VAL A 150 11.39 -6.37 0.79
C VAL A 150 12.04 -7.61 0.18
N GLY A 151 12.85 -8.31 0.97
CA GLY A 151 13.38 -9.64 0.70
C GLY A 151 12.60 -10.70 1.50
N LEU A 152 12.12 -11.76 0.84
CA LEU A 152 11.30 -12.80 1.46
C LEU A 152 11.29 -14.09 0.66
N MET A 153 10.86 -15.20 1.27
CA MET A 153 10.54 -16.42 0.54
C MET A 153 9.17 -16.32 -0.14
N ARG A 154 9.00 -16.99 -1.27
CA ARG A 154 7.72 -17.14 -1.98
C ARG A 154 6.60 -17.61 -1.06
N GLN A 155 6.87 -18.65 -0.26
CA GLN A 155 5.90 -19.21 0.67
C GLN A 155 5.38 -18.18 1.69
N ASP A 156 6.21 -17.21 2.09
CA ASP A 156 5.82 -16.20 3.08
C ASP A 156 4.87 -15.19 2.44
N LEU A 157 5.12 -14.79 1.18
CA LEU A 157 4.20 -13.97 0.40
C LEU A 157 2.87 -14.69 0.17
N GLU A 158 2.90 -15.97 -0.22
CA GLU A 158 1.69 -16.77 -0.44
C GLU A 158 0.84 -16.92 0.82
N ARG A 159 1.48 -17.11 1.98
CA ARG A 159 0.79 -17.22 3.28
C ARG A 159 0.29 -15.87 3.81
N ALA A 160 1.04 -14.79 3.59
CA ALA A 160 0.62 -13.45 3.98
C ALA A 160 -0.51 -12.91 3.09
N GLY A 161 -0.59 -13.41 1.85
CA GLY A 161 -1.44 -12.89 0.79
C GLY A 161 -0.68 -11.92 -0.11
N PRO A 162 -1.20 -11.66 -1.33
CA PRO A 162 -0.54 -10.83 -2.32
C PRO A 162 -0.36 -9.38 -1.84
N VAL A 163 0.56 -8.66 -2.49
CA VAL A 163 0.69 -7.21 -2.31
C VAL A 163 -0.63 -6.55 -2.71
N PRO A 164 -1.22 -5.65 -1.90
CA PRO A 164 -2.47 -4.99 -2.26
C PRO A 164 -2.39 -4.27 -3.61
N GLU A 165 -3.34 -4.57 -4.49
CA GLU A 165 -3.42 -4.03 -5.85
C GLU A 165 -4.19 -2.70 -5.82
N TYR A 166 -3.59 -1.66 -5.25
CA TYR A 166 -4.19 -0.32 -5.16
C TYR A 166 -4.08 0.47 -6.46
N ASP A 167 -5.12 1.26 -6.75
CA ASP A 167 -5.18 2.22 -7.86
C ASP A 167 -4.74 3.62 -7.42
N SER A 168 -4.49 3.84 -6.13
CA SER A 168 -3.81 5.01 -5.57
C SER A 168 -2.38 4.70 -5.14
N TRP A 169 -1.50 5.70 -5.20
CA TRP A 169 -0.16 5.58 -4.63
C TRP A 169 -0.19 5.52 -3.10
N GLY A 170 0.59 4.61 -2.52
CA GLY A 170 0.89 4.52 -1.08
C GLY A 170 -0.05 3.61 -0.29
N GLY A 171 0.51 2.96 0.74
CA GLY A 171 -0.24 2.14 1.69
C GLY A 171 -0.08 0.63 1.52
N GLU A 172 0.22 0.16 0.31
CA GLU A 172 0.26 -1.27 0.00
C GLU A 172 1.39 -2.00 0.71
N ASP A 173 2.51 -1.31 0.92
CA ASP A 173 3.71 -1.80 1.60
C ASP A 173 3.49 -1.91 3.12
N TYR A 174 2.80 -0.96 3.74
CA TYR A 174 2.39 -1.04 5.15
C TYR A 174 1.53 -2.26 5.41
N VAL A 175 0.49 -2.46 4.59
CA VAL A 175 -0.43 -3.60 4.72
C VAL A 175 0.29 -4.93 4.52
N LEU A 176 1.18 -5.02 3.52
CA LEU A 176 1.98 -6.22 3.31
C LEU A 176 2.89 -6.50 4.52
N ARG A 177 3.58 -5.47 5.04
CA ARG A 177 4.45 -5.61 6.21
C ARG A 177 3.68 -6.07 7.44
N ASP A 178 2.50 -5.51 7.71
CA ASP A 178 1.68 -5.91 8.84
C ASP A 178 1.21 -7.37 8.73
N ARG A 179 0.79 -7.81 7.53
CA ARG A 179 0.42 -9.22 7.28
C ARG A 179 1.59 -10.19 7.44
N LEU A 180 2.79 -9.79 7.03
CA LEU A 180 4.01 -10.59 7.22
C LEU A 180 4.43 -10.62 8.69
N ALA A 181 4.36 -9.49 9.40
CA ALA A 181 4.75 -9.38 10.81
C ALA A 181 3.92 -10.26 11.75
N GLN A 182 2.69 -10.61 11.36
CA GLN A 182 1.84 -11.54 12.12
C GLN A 182 2.37 -12.99 12.12
N ARG A 183 3.28 -13.35 11.20
CA ARG A 183 3.66 -14.74 10.94
C ARG A 183 5.17 -14.96 10.78
N CYS A 184 5.91 -13.93 10.44
CA CYS A 184 7.32 -14.00 10.07
C CYS A 184 8.16 -13.11 10.99
N ARG A 185 9.43 -13.48 11.18
CA ARG A 185 10.41 -12.61 11.83
C ARG A 185 10.82 -11.50 10.86
N ILE A 186 10.49 -10.26 11.22
CA ILE A 186 10.83 -9.07 10.44
C ILE A 186 12.22 -8.57 10.84
N ILE A 187 13.10 -8.38 9.86
CA ILE A 187 14.34 -7.63 10.01
C ILE A 187 14.17 -6.28 9.29
N ARG A 188 14.35 -5.19 10.03
CA ARG A 188 14.30 -3.82 9.53
C ARG A 188 15.60 -3.14 9.94
N GLU A 189 16.45 -2.84 8.96
CA GLU A 189 17.77 -2.26 9.23
C GLU A 189 18.23 -1.34 8.09
N ARG A 190 19.12 -0.41 8.42
CA ARG A 190 19.71 0.50 7.44
C ARG A 190 20.70 -0.24 6.54
N ALA A 191 20.34 -0.39 5.27
CA ALA A 191 21.13 -1.11 4.30
C ALA A 191 22.14 -0.18 3.63
N GLY A 192 23.40 -0.26 4.07
CA GLY A 192 24.51 0.39 3.38
C GLY A 192 24.61 -0.11 1.94
N GLY A 193 24.67 0.82 0.97
CA GLY A 193 24.71 0.47 -0.45
C GLY A 193 23.35 0.36 -1.13
N LEU A 194 22.23 0.61 -0.43
CA LEU A 194 20.90 0.73 -1.03
C LEU A 194 20.47 2.21 -1.08
N PHE A 195 20.22 2.71 -2.29
CA PHE A 195 19.84 4.10 -2.52
C PHE A 195 18.53 4.19 -3.30
N HIS A 196 17.71 5.18 -2.98
CA HIS A 196 16.58 5.59 -3.78
C HIS A 196 17.00 6.81 -4.61
N GLN A 197 16.90 6.71 -5.94
CA GLN A 197 17.26 7.82 -6.83
C GLN A 197 16.30 8.99 -6.65
N TRP A 198 16.81 10.21 -6.82
CA TRP A 198 15.96 11.38 -6.78
C TRP A 198 15.04 11.46 -8.01
N HIS A 199 13.80 11.87 -7.78
CA HIS A 199 12.89 12.34 -8.80
C HIS A 199 11.89 13.32 -8.13
N PRO A 200 11.21 14.20 -8.89
CA PRO A 200 10.22 15.12 -8.33
C PRO A 200 9.03 14.37 -7.72
N GLU A 201 8.37 14.99 -6.74
CA GLU A 201 7.22 14.41 -6.02
C GLU A 201 6.09 13.99 -6.97
N SER A 202 5.79 14.84 -7.96
CA SER A 202 4.74 14.57 -8.95
C SER A 202 4.92 13.24 -9.68
N ALA A 203 6.16 12.78 -9.86
CA ALA A 203 6.45 11.52 -10.54
C ALA A 203 6.14 10.28 -9.68
N ARG A 204 5.80 10.40 -8.38
CA ARG A 204 5.43 9.25 -7.53
C ARG A 204 4.08 8.66 -7.90
N HIS A 205 3.11 9.54 -8.16
CA HIS A 205 1.71 9.16 -8.19
C HIS A 205 1.02 9.46 -9.54
N VAL A 206 1.71 10.10 -10.51
CA VAL A 206 1.11 10.56 -11.78
C VAL A 206 0.43 9.46 -12.62
N HIS A 207 0.82 8.19 -12.46
CA HIS A 207 0.26 7.08 -13.22
C HIS A 207 -0.88 6.34 -12.51
N TYR A 208 -1.20 6.71 -11.27
CA TYR A 208 -2.27 6.10 -10.50
C TYR A 208 -3.62 6.72 -10.86
N GLY A 209 -4.68 5.90 -10.86
CA GLY A 209 -6.02 6.31 -11.24
C GLY A 209 -6.81 7.03 -10.13
N LYS A 210 -6.32 6.98 -8.88
CA LYS A 210 -6.98 7.57 -7.71
C LYS A 210 -6.05 8.54 -6.96
N PRO A 211 -6.61 9.49 -6.17
CA PRO A 211 -5.82 10.34 -5.29
C PRO A 211 -4.95 9.54 -4.33
N GLU A 212 -3.81 10.10 -3.94
CA GLU A 212 -2.85 9.46 -3.03
C GLU A 212 -3.51 8.92 -1.76
N PHE A 213 -3.11 7.71 -1.37
CA PHE A 213 -3.59 6.94 -0.23
C PHE A 213 -5.11 6.71 -0.19
N ALA A 214 -5.86 6.93 -1.28
CA ALA A 214 -7.32 6.74 -1.27
C ALA A 214 -7.72 5.30 -0.95
N ASP A 215 -7.07 4.32 -1.59
CA ASP A 215 -7.36 2.91 -1.34
C ASP A 215 -6.87 2.47 0.05
N TYR A 216 -5.73 3.01 0.51
CA TYR A 216 -5.22 2.72 1.85
C TYR A 216 -6.15 3.25 2.95
N ARG A 217 -6.65 4.49 2.83
CA ARG A 217 -7.64 5.03 3.76
C ARG A 217 -8.93 4.20 3.76
N ALA A 218 -9.37 3.77 2.58
CA ALA A 218 -10.52 2.88 2.47
C ALA A 218 -10.26 1.51 3.12
N HIS A 219 -9.04 0.97 3.00
CA HIS A 219 -8.62 -0.24 3.70
C HIS A 219 -8.62 -0.05 5.22
N GLN A 220 -8.01 1.03 5.73
CA GLN A 220 -8.01 1.34 7.17
C GLN A 220 -9.43 1.46 7.73
N ALA A 221 -10.34 2.15 7.02
CA ALA A 221 -11.73 2.26 7.42
C ALA A 221 -12.45 0.90 7.49
N ARG A 222 -12.10 -0.05 6.60
CA ARG A 222 -12.65 -1.41 6.64
C ARG A 222 -12.08 -2.23 7.79
N GLU A 223 -10.78 -2.13 8.06
CA GLU A 223 -10.13 -2.82 9.19
C GLU A 223 -10.65 -2.29 10.52
N GLU A 224 -10.82 -0.97 10.64
CA GLU A 224 -11.42 -0.33 11.81
C GLU A 224 -12.89 -0.74 11.97
N ALA A 225 -13.67 -0.79 10.89
CA ALA A 225 -15.02 -1.32 10.96
C ALA A 225 -15.02 -2.79 11.40
N SER A 226 -14.11 -3.61 10.89
CA SER A 226 -13.97 -5.03 11.24
C SER A 226 -13.59 -5.23 12.72
N SER A 227 -12.63 -4.46 13.24
CA SER A 227 -12.20 -4.54 14.64
C SER A 227 -13.30 -4.12 15.61
N ARG A 228 -14.17 -3.19 15.20
CA ARG A 228 -15.39 -2.80 15.92
C ARG A 228 -16.59 -3.76 15.68
N GLY A 229 -16.35 -4.92 15.07
CA GLY A 229 -17.35 -5.98 14.83
C GLY A 229 -18.28 -5.75 13.63
N GLY A 230 -17.98 -4.76 12.78
CA GLY A 230 -18.73 -4.37 11.60
C GLY A 230 -19.66 -3.19 11.83
N VAL A 231 -19.99 -2.45 10.77
CA VAL A 231 -21.03 -1.42 10.81
C VAL A 231 -22.40 -2.09 10.88
N VAL A 232 -23.15 -1.84 11.94
CA VAL A 232 -24.49 -2.39 12.16
C VAL A 232 -25.59 -1.43 11.73
N ALA A 233 -25.32 -0.13 11.72
CA ALA A 233 -26.23 0.88 11.18
C ALA A 233 -25.46 2.10 10.64
N SER A 234 -25.99 2.71 9.58
CA SER A 234 -25.47 3.95 9.01
C SER A 234 -26.58 4.97 8.89
N PHE A 235 -26.33 6.21 9.26
CA PHE A 235 -27.33 7.28 9.24
C PHE A 235 -26.86 8.48 8.43
N ASP A 236 -27.69 8.94 7.49
CA ASP A 236 -27.55 10.27 6.89
C ASP A 236 -28.00 11.32 7.91
N CYS A 237 -27.08 12.18 8.30
CA CYS A 237 -27.26 13.11 9.40
C CYS A 237 -27.24 14.57 8.92
N VAL A 238 -28.17 15.36 9.44
CA VAL A 238 -28.22 16.82 9.30
C VAL A 238 -28.28 17.43 10.69
N HIS A 239 -27.16 17.99 11.15
CA HIS A 239 -26.99 18.66 12.45
C HIS A 239 -26.76 20.17 12.24
N PRO A 240 -27.05 21.06 13.22
CA PRO A 240 -26.84 22.51 13.05
C PRO A 240 -25.42 22.90 12.61
N SER A 241 -24.42 22.14 13.06
CA SER A 241 -23.00 22.42 12.80
C SER A 241 -22.38 21.56 11.71
N TRP A 242 -23.06 20.53 11.21
CA TRP A 242 -22.46 19.58 10.26
C TRP A 242 -23.50 18.75 9.50
N ARG A 243 -23.09 18.20 8.36
CA ARG A 243 -23.86 17.23 7.57
C ARG A 243 -22.94 16.09 7.16
N GLY A 244 -23.42 14.84 7.19
CA GLY A 244 -22.59 13.69 6.83
C GLY A 244 -23.19 12.37 7.30
N VAL A 245 -22.40 11.30 7.19
CA VAL A 245 -22.79 9.95 7.62
C VAL A 245 -22.25 9.67 9.02
N LEU A 246 -23.09 9.06 9.86
CA LEU A 246 -22.69 8.48 11.14
C LEU A 246 -22.78 6.96 11.04
N HIS A 247 -21.73 6.26 11.46
CA HIS A 247 -21.72 4.80 11.53
C HIS A 247 -21.81 4.34 12.99
N CYS A 248 -22.66 3.35 13.24
CA CYS A 248 -22.74 2.60 14.49
C CYS A 248 -22.14 1.22 14.27
N TYR A 249 -21.30 0.76 15.18
CA TYR A 249 -20.54 -0.48 15.10
C TYR A 249 -21.03 -1.52 16.11
N ALA A 250 -20.80 -2.81 15.84
CA ALA A 250 -21.32 -3.91 16.67
C ALA A 250 -20.78 -3.91 18.12
N ASP A 251 -19.62 -3.31 18.36
CA ASP A 251 -19.02 -3.16 19.70
C ASP A 251 -19.68 -2.05 20.57
N GLY A 252 -20.74 -1.40 20.06
CA GLY A 252 -21.46 -0.32 20.75
C GLY A 252 -20.82 1.05 20.58
N THR A 253 -19.79 1.19 19.75
CA THR A 253 -19.20 2.49 19.39
C THR A 253 -19.88 3.10 18.16
N MET A 254 -19.76 4.42 18.02
CA MET A 254 -20.18 5.15 16.82
C MET A 254 -19.10 6.15 16.40
N ALA A 255 -19.05 6.48 15.11
CA ALA A 255 -18.11 7.47 14.60
C ALA A 255 -18.65 8.23 13.39
N ARG A 256 -18.24 9.50 13.30
CA ARG A 256 -18.18 10.28 12.08
C ARG A 256 -16.76 10.12 11.55
N PRO A 257 -16.51 9.30 10.51
CA PRO A 257 -15.15 8.90 10.13
C PRO A 257 -14.20 10.08 9.98
N GLY A 258 -13.11 10.07 10.73
CA GLY A 258 -12.07 11.10 10.70
C GLY A 258 -12.42 12.43 11.40
N VAL A 259 -13.56 12.52 12.11
CA VAL A 259 -13.97 13.76 12.80
C VAL A 259 -14.20 13.54 14.31
N ASP A 260 -15.15 12.66 14.68
CA ASP A 260 -15.59 12.48 16.07
C ASP A 260 -16.04 11.03 16.30
N GLU A 261 -15.98 10.58 17.55
CA GLU A 261 -16.44 9.26 17.96
C GLU A 261 -17.10 9.25 19.33
N GLY A 262 -17.64 8.11 19.71
CA GLY A 262 -18.22 7.86 21.02
C GLY A 262 -18.95 6.53 21.08
N ARG A 263 -19.90 6.43 21.99
CA ARG A 263 -20.77 5.26 22.16
C ARG A 263 -22.19 5.57 21.75
N TYR A 264 -22.96 4.54 21.45
CA TYR A 264 -24.39 4.70 21.19
C TYR A 264 -25.23 3.70 21.97
N GLU A 265 -26.46 4.09 22.26
CA GLU A 265 -27.55 3.19 22.64
C GLU A 265 -28.63 3.28 21.58
N PHE A 266 -29.06 2.14 21.03
CA PHE A 266 -30.04 2.11 19.95
C PHE A 266 -31.23 1.23 20.32
N ASP A 267 -32.41 1.85 20.41
CA ASP A 267 -33.70 1.18 20.55
C ASP A 267 -34.47 1.41 19.24
N GLU A 268 -34.43 0.41 18.36
CA GLU A 268 -34.95 0.52 16.99
C GLU A 268 -36.42 0.92 16.97
N GLY A 269 -36.75 1.96 16.21
CA GLY A 269 -38.11 2.49 16.10
C GLY A 269 -38.56 3.33 17.31
N ARG A 270 -37.67 3.61 18.27
CA ARG A 270 -37.98 4.41 19.46
C ARG A 270 -37.00 5.56 19.67
N ARG A 271 -35.72 5.27 19.92
CA ARG A 271 -34.71 6.30 20.20
C ARG A 271 -33.29 5.84 19.88
N ILE A 272 -32.42 6.81 19.68
CA ILE A 272 -30.97 6.62 19.67
C ILE A 272 -30.33 7.65 20.59
N VAL A 273 -29.41 7.22 21.45
CA VAL A 273 -28.57 8.10 22.27
C VAL A 273 -27.16 8.06 21.74
N LEU A 274 -26.59 9.22 21.44
CA LEU A 274 -25.23 9.40 20.99
C LEU A 274 -24.40 9.99 22.12
N ALA A 275 -23.56 9.17 22.76
CA ALA A 275 -22.64 9.59 23.80
C ALA A 275 -21.27 9.91 23.18
N TRP A 276 -21.10 11.15 22.74
CA TRP A 276 -19.86 11.65 22.13
C TRP A 276 -18.72 11.73 23.16
N GLU A 277 -17.48 11.49 22.72
CA GLU A 277 -16.32 11.62 23.63
C GLU A 277 -16.00 13.08 23.96
N ARG A 278 -16.20 13.99 22.99
CA ARG A 278 -15.79 15.40 23.09
C ARG A 278 -16.96 16.36 23.28
N TRP A 279 -18.20 15.85 23.30
CA TRP A 279 -19.40 16.67 23.32
C TRP A 279 -20.46 16.09 24.27
N PRO A 280 -21.39 16.91 24.78
CA PRO A 280 -22.51 16.39 25.56
C PRO A 280 -23.34 15.37 24.77
N PRO A 281 -23.88 14.33 25.44
CA PRO A 281 -24.70 13.33 24.78
C PRO A 281 -25.96 13.92 24.15
N GLU A 282 -26.41 13.34 23.05
CA GLU A 282 -27.61 13.76 22.32
C GLU A 282 -28.58 12.60 22.16
N GLU A 283 -29.84 12.79 22.60
CA GLU A 283 -30.92 11.82 22.40
C GLU A 283 -31.80 12.26 21.23
N LEU A 284 -31.99 11.35 20.27
CA LEU A 284 -32.93 11.53 19.17
C LEU A 284 -34.06 10.50 19.28
N ARG A 285 -35.28 10.92 18.98
CA ARG A 285 -36.49 10.09 19.05
C ARG A 285 -37.01 9.80 17.66
N TRP A 286 -37.59 8.61 17.49
CA TRP A 286 -38.18 8.20 16.23
C TRP A 286 -39.41 9.04 15.88
N ASP A 287 -39.41 9.62 14.68
CA ASP A 287 -40.54 10.30 14.06
C ASP A 287 -41.08 9.41 12.94
N ALA A 288 -42.11 8.62 13.26
CA ALA A 288 -42.71 7.66 12.34
C ALA A 288 -43.31 8.34 11.09
N ALA A 289 -43.81 9.58 11.20
CA ALA A 289 -44.42 10.28 10.08
C ALA A 289 -43.37 10.70 9.03
N ARG A 290 -42.13 10.94 9.48
CA ARG A 290 -41.02 11.37 8.61
C ARG A 290 -39.99 10.28 8.34
N ASN A 291 -40.12 9.12 9.01
CA ASN A 291 -39.20 7.99 8.92
C ASN A 291 -37.75 8.39 9.23
N VAL A 292 -37.55 9.15 10.30
CA VAL A 292 -36.24 9.67 10.77
C VAL A 292 -36.17 9.70 12.30
N TYR A 293 -34.97 9.72 12.86
CA TYR A 293 -34.74 10.10 14.25
C TYR A 293 -34.50 11.60 14.34
N ARG A 294 -35.10 12.27 15.33
CA ARG A 294 -35.01 13.73 15.50
C ARG A 294 -34.72 14.12 16.94
N HIS A 295 -33.83 15.08 17.13
CA HIS A 295 -33.60 15.69 18.43
C HIS A 295 -34.80 16.59 18.82
N PRO A 296 -35.32 16.52 20.05
CA PRO A 296 -36.54 17.23 20.44
C PRO A 296 -36.41 18.76 20.43
N GLN A 297 -35.19 19.27 20.64
CA GLN A 297 -34.93 20.71 20.86
C GLN A 297 -34.02 21.34 19.81
N LYS A 298 -33.40 20.55 18.93
CA LYS A 298 -32.38 21.03 17.99
C LYS A 298 -32.77 20.59 16.57
N PRO A 299 -32.38 21.33 15.52
CA PRO A 299 -32.54 20.87 14.14
C PRO A 299 -31.47 19.82 13.80
N PHE A 300 -31.48 18.70 14.54
CA PHE A 300 -30.67 17.51 14.30
C PHE A 300 -31.60 16.35 13.90
N VAL A 301 -31.38 15.83 12.69
CA VAL A 301 -32.15 14.74 12.09
C VAL A 301 -31.18 13.66 11.58
N MET A 302 -31.53 12.40 11.80
CA MET A 302 -30.81 11.23 11.32
C MET A 302 -31.76 10.32 10.55
N LYS A 303 -31.40 9.96 9.32
CA LYS A 303 -32.15 9.02 8.49
C LYS A 303 -31.33 7.76 8.30
N LEU A 304 -31.88 6.60 8.67
CA LEU A 304 -31.21 5.32 8.46
C LEU A 304 -31.01 5.08 6.95
N GLN A 305 -29.78 4.78 6.56
CA GLN A 305 -29.46 4.34 5.21
C GLN A 305 -30.00 2.92 5.03
N SER A 306 -30.86 2.72 4.05
CA SER A 306 -31.54 1.45 3.80
C SER A 306 -30.59 0.42 3.17
N ALA A 307 -29.66 -0.15 3.95
CA ALA A 307 -28.96 -1.42 3.67
C ALA A 307 -27.97 -1.82 4.79
N ALA A 308 -28.48 -2.41 5.89
CA ALA A 308 -27.74 -3.37 6.73
C ALA A 308 -28.72 -4.05 7.70
N ARG A 309 -29.74 -4.75 7.19
CA ARG A 309 -30.51 -5.67 8.04
C ARG A 309 -29.64 -6.90 8.33
N ARG A 310 -28.95 -6.89 9.46
CA ARG A 310 -28.67 -8.12 10.21
C ARG A 310 -29.37 -7.98 11.56
N GLU A 311 -30.20 -8.96 11.86
CA GLU A 311 -30.88 -9.11 13.14
C GLU A 311 -29.83 -9.04 14.26
N ILE A 312 -29.80 -7.93 15.00
CA ILE A 312 -29.16 -7.88 16.31
C ILE A 312 -30.16 -8.56 17.25
N ALA A 313 -30.09 -9.89 17.32
CA ALA A 313 -30.78 -10.63 18.36
C ALA A 313 -30.07 -10.33 19.69
N ASN A 314 -30.86 -9.86 20.66
CA ASN A 314 -30.47 -9.47 22.01
C ASN A 314 -29.47 -10.43 22.67
N ALA A 315 -28.38 -9.87 23.21
CA ALA A 315 -27.64 -10.44 24.33
C ALA A 315 -28.20 -9.86 25.65
#